data_AF-A0A502GHA4-F1
#
_entry.id   AF-A0A502GHA4-F1
#
_cell.length_a   1.000
_cell.length_b   1.000
_cell.length_c   1.000
_cell.angle_alpha   90.00
_cell.angle_beta   90.00
_cell.angle_gamma   90.00
#
_symmetry.space_group_name_H-M   'P 1'
#
loop_
_entity.id
_entity.type
_entity.pdbx_description
1 polymer ?
#
loop_
_entity_poly.entity_id
_entity_poly.type
_entity_poly.pdbx_seq_one_letter_code
_entity_poly.pdbx_strand_id
1 'polypeptide(L)'
;MKPEPTQTFSQLLRADNRFTDRDFMKALVMGHPKFKSREADPSLFTVGELMLLANLIGQPIKEVMRVVLAQAEHNPQVAEKSKEAQEQVVGRKYYPRKAKETTL
;
A
#
# COMPACT_ATOMS: atom_id res chain seq x y z
N MET A 1 -2.08 -17.74 -13.59
CA MET A 1 -1.32 -16.85 -12.68
C MET A 1 -0.82 -15.70 -13.52
N LYS A 2 -1.05 -14.43 -13.12
CA LYS A 2 -0.37 -13.31 -13.77
C LYS A 2 1.12 -13.43 -13.47
N PRO A 3 2.02 -13.12 -14.42
CA PRO A 3 3.45 -13.17 -14.15
C PRO A 3 3.80 -12.19 -13.04
N GLU A 4 4.71 -12.61 -12.15
CA GLU A 4 5.34 -11.74 -11.16
C GLU A 4 5.91 -10.49 -11.86
N PRO A 5 5.80 -9.30 -11.24
CA PRO A 5 6.40 -8.11 -11.81
C PRO A 5 7.92 -8.29 -11.91
N THR A 6 8.48 -7.94 -13.06
CA THR A 6 9.90 -8.10 -13.38
C THR A 6 10.83 -7.13 -12.65
N GLN A 7 10.28 -6.16 -11.92
CA GLN A 7 11.03 -5.12 -11.23
C GLN A 7 10.40 -4.74 -9.89
N THR A 8 11.23 -4.22 -8.99
CA THR A 8 10.82 -3.72 -7.67
C THR A 8 10.15 -2.35 -7.77
N PHE A 9 9.44 -1.94 -6.72
CA PHE A 9 8.87 -0.59 -6.65
C PHE A 9 9.93 0.50 -6.72
N SER A 10 11.05 0.34 -6.02
CA SER A 10 12.16 1.30 -6.11
C SER A 10 12.73 1.34 -7.54
N GLN A 11 12.95 0.19 -8.20
CA GLN A 11 13.38 0.17 -9.60
C GLN A 11 12.38 0.87 -10.53
N LEU A 12 11.07 0.67 -10.33
CA LEU A 12 10.02 1.36 -11.06
C LEU A 12 10.10 2.89 -10.88
N LEU A 13 10.29 3.37 -9.65
CA LEU A 13 10.45 4.81 -9.38
C LEU A 13 11.72 5.39 -10.01
N ARG A 14 12.80 4.60 -10.06
CA ARG A 14 14.11 5.03 -10.58
C ARG A 14 14.30 4.75 -12.06
N ALA A 15 13.27 4.25 -12.75
CA ALA A 15 13.33 4.03 -14.19
C ALA A 15 13.79 5.31 -14.91
N ASP A 16 14.82 5.16 -15.74
CA ASP A 16 15.45 6.24 -16.52
C ASP A 16 16.09 7.38 -15.71
N ASN A 17 16.24 7.25 -14.38
CA ASN A 17 16.84 8.26 -13.49
C ASN A 17 16.26 9.69 -13.65
N ARG A 18 14.99 9.81 -14.05
CA ARG A 18 14.33 11.09 -14.36
C ARG A 18 14.04 11.95 -13.13
N PHE A 19 13.87 11.33 -11.96
CA PHE A 19 13.44 11.98 -10.73
C PHE A 19 14.37 11.67 -9.56
N THR A 20 14.59 12.68 -8.73
CA THR A 20 15.38 12.58 -7.50
C THR A 20 14.48 12.38 -6.28
N ASP A 21 15.06 11.99 -5.15
CA ASP A 21 14.33 11.89 -3.87
C ASP A 21 13.65 13.21 -3.52
N ARG A 22 14.26 14.35 -3.89
CA ARG A 22 13.68 15.68 -3.69
C ARG A 22 12.37 15.87 -4.44
N ASP A 23 12.26 15.33 -5.65
CA ASP A 23 11.06 15.47 -6.47
C ASP A 23 9.91 14.66 -5.88
N PHE A 24 10.20 13.41 -5.47
CA PHE A 24 9.23 12.56 -4.80
C PHE A 24 8.77 13.13 -3.44
N MET A 25 9.71 13.62 -2.63
CA MET A 25 9.40 14.29 -1.36
C MET A 25 8.51 15.51 -1.54
N LYS A 26 8.76 16.32 -2.58
CA LYS A 26 7.92 17.48 -2.90
C LYS A 26 6.53 17.06 -3.33
N ALA A 27 6.42 16.09 -4.24
CA ALA A 27 5.14 15.58 -4.73
C ALA A 27 4.27 14.99 -3.62
N LEU A 28 4.90 14.35 -2.64
CA LEU A 28 4.23 13.66 -1.54
C LEU A 28 4.12 14.47 -0.25
N VAL A 29 4.70 15.68 -0.22
CA VAL A 29 4.77 16.55 0.97
C VAL A 29 5.28 15.76 2.19
N MET A 30 6.40 15.07 2.03
CA MET A 30 7.01 14.26 3.10
C MET A 30 8.52 14.41 3.18
N GLY A 31 9.06 14.23 4.40
CA GLY A 31 10.50 14.25 4.64
C GLY A 31 11.22 12.99 4.18
N HIS A 32 12.54 13.11 4.00
CA HIS A 32 13.40 12.06 3.46
C HIS A 32 13.31 10.73 4.25
N PRO A 33 13.40 10.69 5.59
CA PRO A 33 13.35 9.42 6.32
C PRO A 33 12.04 8.65 6.09
N LYS A 34 10.92 9.39 6.07
CA LYS A 34 9.59 8.82 5.81
C LYS A 34 9.49 8.29 4.38
N PHE A 35 10.01 9.04 3.40
CA PHE A 35 10.06 8.58 2.01
C PHE A 35 10.90 7.30 1.87
N LYS A 36 12.13 7.25 2.39
CA LYS A 36 12.99 6.06 2.28
C LYS A 36 12.38 4.82 2.95
N SER A 37 11.76 5.00 4.12
CA SER A 37 11.06 3.90 4.80
C SER A 37 9.94 3.32 3.95
N ARG A 38 9.16 4.17 3.27
CA ARG A 38 8.07 3.73 2.39
C ARG A 38 8.56 3.26 1.02
N GLU A 39 9.67 3.77 0.52
CA GLU A 39 10.33 3.24 -0.69
C GLU A 39 10.82 1.80 -0.45
N ALA A 40 11.29 1.51 0.78
CA ALA A 40 11.69 0.17 1.20
C ALA A 40 10.49 -0.77 1.47
N ASP A 41 9.37 -0.23 1.98
CA ASP A 41 8.11 -0.95 2.14
C ASP A 41 6.94 -0.18 1.49
N PRO A 42 6.66 -0.45 0.21
CA PRO A 42 5.66 0.31 -0.55
C PRO A 42 4.22 0.08 -0.10
N SER A 43 3.96 -0.93 0.74
CA SER A 43 2.64 -1.18 1.33
C SER A 43 2.20 -0.05 2.26
N LEU A 44 3.15 0.78 2.72
CA LEU A 44 2.91 1.92 3.60
C LEU A 44 2.44 3.18 2.87
N PHE A 45 2.42 3.17 1.54
CA PHE A 45 1.81 4.25 0.77
C PHE A 45 0.29 4.11 0.72
N THR A 46 -0.40 5.25 0.84
CA THR A 46 -1.81 5.31 0.51
C THR A 46 -2.01 5.21 -1.00
N VAL A 47 -3.20 4.79 -1.43
CA VAL A 47 -3.54 4.76 -2.86
C VAL A 47 -3.41 6.16 -3.49
N GLY A 48 -3.77 7.21 -2.77
CA GLY A 48 -3.61 8.59 -3.25
C GLY A 48 -2.15 8.97 -3.49
N GLU A 49 -1.24 8.60 -2.59
CA GLU A 49 0.20 8.81 -2.77
C GLU A 49 0.74 8.01 -3.96
N LEU A 50 0.29 6.76 -4.14
CA LEU A 50 0.65 5.95 -5.30
C LEU A 50 0.14 6.54 -6.62
N MET A 51 -1.04 7.17 -6.63
CA MET A 51 -1.55 7.88 -7.80
C MET A 51 -0.70 9.11 -8.14
N LEU A 52 -0.25 9.87 -7.14
CA LEU A 52 0.67 11.00 -7.35
C LEU A 52 2.00 10.53 -7.94
N LEU A 53 2.58 9.45 -7.39
CA LEU A 53 3.81 8.86 -7.92
C LEU A 53 3.63 8.33 -9.34
N ALA A 54 2.54 7.60 -9.60
CA ALA A 54 2.21 7.07 -10.93
C ALA A 54 2.12 8.18 -11.98
N ASN A 55 1.42 9.27 -11.65
CA ASN A 55 1.32 10.44 -12.53
C ASN A 55 2.68 11.10 -12.76
N LEU A 56 3.50 11.22 -11.71
CA LEU A 56 4.83 11.84 -11.81
C LEU A 56 5.75 11.04 -12.73
N ILE A 57 5.81 9.71 -12.59
CA ILE A 57 6.69 8.85 -13.40
C ILE A 57 6.09 8.47 -14.75
N GLY A 58 4.86 8.90 -15.05
CA GLY A 58 4.15 8.59 -16.30
C GLY A 58 3.77 7.12 -16.45
N GLN A 59 3.49 6.42 -15.35
CA GLN A 59 3.12 5.00 -15.34
C GLN A 59 1.64 4.81 -15.00
N PRO A 60 0.96 3.80 -15.56
CA PRO A 60 -0.41 3.48 -15.16
C PRO A 60 -0.47 3.05 -13.69
N ILE A 61 -1.41 3.60 -12.92
CA ILE A 61 -1.61 3.24 -11.50
C ILE A 61 -1.81 1.73 -11.29
N LYS A 62 -2.44 1.04 -12.25
CA LYS A 62 -2.62 -0.42 -12.20
C LYS A 62 -1.28 -1.17 -12.17
N GLU A 63 -0.30 -0.66 -12.89
CA GLU A 63 1.03 -1.27 -12.98
C GLU A 63 1.82 -1.02 -11.69
N VAL A 64 1.75 0.21 -11.18
CA VAL A 64 2.32 0.59 -9.87
C VAL A 64 1.74 -0.28 -8.76
N MET A 65 0.41 -0.39 -8.68
CA MET A 65 -0.29 -1.21 -7.68
C MET A 65 0.08 -2.68 -7.80
N ARG A 66 0.23 -3.23 -9.02
CA ARG A 66 0.66 -4.62 -9.21
C ARG A 66 2.03 -4.88 -8.58
N VAL A 67 2.98 -3.97 -8.79
CA VAL A 67 4.33 -4.07 -8.20
C VAL A 67 4.28 -3.97 -6.67
N VAL A 68 3.52 -3.00 -6.14
CA VAL A 68 3.37 -2.82 -4.69
C VAL A 68 2.75 -4.06 -4.03
N LEU A 69 1.70 -4.64 -4.62
CA LEU A 69 1.03 -5.82 -4.08
C LEU A 69 1.94 -7.05 -4.07
N ALA A 70 2.67 -7.31 -5.17
CA ALA A 70 3.63 -8.41 -5.21
C ALA A 70 4.70 -8.27 -4.11
N GLN A 71 5.21 -7.06 -3.87
CA GLN A 71 6.17 -6.84 -2.79
C GLN A 71 5.56 -6.98 -1.40
N ALA A 72 4.33 -6.51 -1.21
CA ALA A 72 3.62 -6.65 0.05
C ALA A 72 3.35 -8.12 0.40
N GLU A 73 3.05 -8.97 -0.59
CA GLU A 73 2.86 -10.42 -0.40
C GLU A 73 4.15 -11.13 0.05
N HIS A 74 5.31 -10.62 -0.36
CA HIS A 74 6.61 -11.11 0.09
C HIS A 74 7.10 -10.49 1.40
N ASN A 75 6.39 -9.49 1.95
CA ASN A 75 6.76 -8.86 3.21
C ASN A 75 6.18 -9.65 4.41
N PRO A 76 7.02 -10.29 5.25
CA PRO A 76 6.56 -11.11 6.36
C PRO A 76 5.73 -10.32 7.38
N GLN A 77 6.06 -9.04 7.60
CA GLN A 77 5.34 -8.20 8.56
C GLN A 77 3.91 -7.87 8.08
N VAL A 78 3.73 -7.73 6.76
CA VAL A 78 2.40 -7.54 6.16
C VAL A 78 1.59 -8.83 6.24
N ALA A 79 2.24 -9.97 5.97
CA ALA A 79 1.61 -11.29 6.09
C ALA A 79 1.15 -11.59 7.53
N GLU A 80 1.97 -11.27 8.54
CA GLU A 80 1.61 -11.42 9.96
C GLU A 80 0.42 -10.55 10.34
N LYS A 81 0.44 -9.25 10.01
CA LYS A 81 -0.68 -8.34 10.27
C LYS A 81 -1.98 -8.79 9.58
N SER A 82 -1.88 -9.34 8.37
CA SER A 82 -3.04 -9.88 7.65
C SER A 82 -3.64 -11.09 8.38
N LYS A 83 -2.80 -11.99 8.91
CA LYS A 83 -3.27 -13.11 9.74
C LYS A 83 -3.91 -12.64 11.04
N GLU A 84 -3.28 -11.71 11.76
CA GLU A 84 -3.87 -11.11 12.97
C GLU A 84 -5.24 -10.47 12.69
N ALA A 85 -5.38 -9.76 11.57
CA ALA A 85 -6.65 -9.16 11.18
C ALA A 85 -7.73 -10.21 10.90
N GLN A 86 -7.37 -11.37 10.31
CA GLN A 86 -8.31 -12.47 10.10
C GLN A 86 -8.77 -13.08 11.43
N GLU A 87 -7.86 -13.31 12.37
CA GLU A 87 -8.18 -13.85 13.70
C GLU A 87 -9.12 -12.93 14.50
N GLN A 88 -8.94 -11.61 14.39
CA GLN A 88 -9.82 -10.62 15.03
C GLN A 88 -11.27 -10.67 14.50
N VAL A 89 -11.48 -11.09 13.26
CA VAL A 89 -12.82 -11.20 12.67
C VAL A 89 -13.54 -12.48 13.12
N VAL A 90 -12.81 -13.58 13.35
CA VAL A 90 -13.38 -14.87 13.80
C VAL A 90 -13.99 -14.79 15.21
N GLY A 91 -13.51 -13.87 16.06
CA GLY A 91 -14.02 -13.65 17.43
C GLY A 91 -15.27 -12.78 17.56
N ARG A 92 -15.70 -12.07 16.50
CA ARG A 92 -16.96 -11.31 16.54
C ARG A 92 -18.12 -12.28 16.35
N LYS A 93 -18.60 -12.88 17.45
CA LYS A 93 -19.94 -13.44 17.51
C LYS A 93 -20.90 -12.37 16.97
N TYR A 94 -21.47 -12.64 15.81
CA TYR A 94 -22.54 -11.89 15.19
C TYR A 94 -23.77 -12.01 16.11
N TYR A 95 -23.79 -11.27 17.22
CA TYR A 95 -25.02 -11.05 17.96
C TYR A 95 -25.74 -9.91 17.25
N PRO A 96 -26.82 -10.17 16.48
CA PRO A 96 -27.67 -9.09 16.04
C PRO A 96 -28.12 -8.33 17.29
N ARG A 97 -27.96 -7.00 17.30
CA ARG A 97 -28.53 -6.15 18.35
C ARG A 97 -30.04 -6.39 18.32
N LYS A 98 -30.58 -7.13 19.28
CA LYS A 98 -32.03 -7.21 19.48
C LYS A 98 -32.51 -5.78 19.67
N ALA A 99 -33.40 -5.31 18.80
CA ALA A 99 -34.05 -4.02 18.97
C ALA A 99 -34.70 -4.03 20.37
N LYS A 100 -34.45 -2.99 21.17
CA LYS A 100 -35.22 -2.79 22.40
C LYS A 100 -36.66 -2.57 21.97
N GLU A 101 -37.56 -3.46 22.37
CA GLU A 101 -38.99 -3.21 22.28
C GLU A 101 -39.28 -1.97 23.13
N THR A 102 -39.59 -0.86 22.44
CA THR A 102 -40.14 0.33 23.08
C THR A 102 -41.56 -0.01 23.51
N THR A 103 -41.76 -0.27 24.79
CA THR A 103 -43.11 -0.41 25.37
C THR A 103 -43.78 0.96 25.34
N LEU A 104 -44.90 1.05 24.60
CA LEU A 104 -45.84 2.17 24.62
C LEU A 104 -46.70 2.12 25.88
#